data_AF-M9RJM2-F1
#
_entry.id   AF-M9RJM2-F1
#
_cell.length_a   1.000
_cell.length_b   1.000
_cell.length_c   1.000
_cell.angle_alpha   90.00
_cell.angle_beta   90.00
_cell.angle_gamma   90.00
#
_symmetry.space_group_name_H-M   'P 1'
#
loop_
_entity.id
_entity.type
_entity.pdbx_description
1 polymer ?
#
loop_
_entity_poly.entity_id
_entity_poly.type
_entity_poly.pdbx_seq_one_letter_code
_entity_poly.pdbx_strand_id
1 'polypeptide(L)'
;MGNRSQQINEIFQTSIRAAGQNMNGSIPVTVDVELVRFHSLTERTRFSVGGVHSITFSMTIRNAETGEILEQSRTLNGDFAALGGRAAMAADNQGQGQKVRITAHLTNLFFRELTGLELQTNNAQAGT
;
A
#
# COMPACT_ATOMS: atom_id res chain seq x y z
N MET A 1 -12.17 -6.85 20.18
CA MET A 1 -11.07 -7.12 19.23
C MET A 1 -11.70 -7.20 17.84
N GLY A 2 -11.33 -6.30 16.92
CA GLY A 2 -11.88 -6.31 15.55
C GLY A 2 -11.24 -7.40 14.70
N ASN A 3 -11.95 -7.88 13.67
CA ASN A 3 -11.45 -8.91 12.76
C ASN A 3 -10.27 -8.34 11.95
N ARG A 4 -9.08 -8.96 12.08
CA ARG A 4 -7.86 -8.51 11.41
C ARG A 4 -8.02 -8.44 9.89
N SER A 5 -8.75 -9.37 9.29
CA SER A 5 -9.02 -9.36 7.85
C SER A 5 -9.88 -8.16 7.44
N GLN A 6 -10.87 -7.78 8.27
CA GLN A 6 -11.66 -6.57 8.03
C GLN A 6 -10.78 -5.32 8.10
N GLN A 7 -9.89 -5.22 9.09
CA GLN A 7 -8.97 -4.08 9.21
C GLN A 7 -8.01 -3.97 8.02
N ILE A 8 -7.50 -5.11 7.52
CA ILE A 8 -6.64 -5.11 6.34
C ILE A 8 -7.44 -4.69 5.11
N ASN A 9 -8.64 -5.26 4.92
CA ASN A 9 -9.52 -4.88 3.83
C ASN A 9 -9.86 -3.37 3.86
N GLU A 10 -10.17 -2.81 5.02
CA GLU A 10 -10.39 -1.37 5.18
C GLU A 10 -9.19 -0.52 4.77
N ILE A 11 -7.96 -0.94 5.12
CA ILE A 11 -6.73 -0.24 4.73
C ILE A 11 -6.63 -0.19 3.21
N PHE A 12 -6.82 -1.32 2.53
CA PHE A 12 -6.76 -1.38 1.07
C PHE A 12 -7.86 -0.54 0.41
N GLN A 13 -9.12 -0.68 0.85
CA GLN A 13 -10.22 0.11 0.30
C GLN A 13 -10.02 1.62 0.51
N THR A 14 -9.56 2.02 1.70
CA THR A 14 -9.28 3.44 2.00
C THR A 14 -8.18 3.97 1.09
N SER A 15 -7.12 3.18 0.90
CA SER A 15 -5.97 3.57 0.09
C SER A 15 -6.32 3.73 -1.40
N ILE A 16 -7.07 2.79 -1.96
CA ILE A 16 -7.52 2.84 -3.37
C ILE A 16 -8.46 4.03 -3.59
N ARG A 17 -9.42 4.24 -2.68
CA ARG A 17 -10.36 5.38 -2.77
C ARG A 17 -9.62 6.71 -2.69
N ALA A 18 -8.68 6.84 -1.75
CA ALA A 18 -7.90 8.06 -1.59
C ALA A 18 -7.01 8.33 -2.82
N ALA A 19 -6.43 7.29 -3.43
CA ALA A 19 -5.69 7.43 -4.68
C ALA A 19 -6.60 7.93 -5.83
N GLY A 20 -7.79 7.33 -5.96
CA GLY A 20 -8.75 7.65 -7.01
C GLY A 20 -9.39 9.05 -6.90
N GLN A 21 -9.42 9.66 -5.72
CA GLN A 21 -10.02 11.00 -5.51
C GLN A 21 -9.41 12.10 -6.39
N ASN A 22 -8.15 11.94 -6.81
CA ASN A 22 -7.45 12.90 -7.66
C ASN A 22 -7.35 12.46 -9.13
N MET A 23 -8.07 11.40 -9.52
CA MET A 23 -8.03 10.83 -10.86
C MET A 23 -9.27 11.22 -11.65
N ASN A 24 -9.09 11.92 -12.78
CA ASN A 24 -10.16 12.40 -13.64
C ASN A 24 -10.15 11.67 -15.00
N GLY A 25 -10.04 10.33 -14.98
CA GLY A 25 -10.05 9.51 -16.19
C GLY A 25 -11.43 9.43 -16.84
N SER A 26 -11.49 9.16 -18.14
CA SER A 26 -12.74 9.00 -18.90
C SER A 26 -13.37 7.61 -18.76
N ILE A 27 -12.62 6.62 -18.29
CA ILE A 27 -13.08 5.25 -18.10
C ILE A 27 -13.25 5.00 -16.61
N PRO A 28 -14.45 4.65 -16.12
CA PRO A 28 -14.63 4.26 -14.73
C PRO A 28 -14.02 2.86 -14.52
N VAL A 29 -13.24 2.70 -13.46
CA VAL A 29 -12.48 1.47 -13.19
C VAL A 29 -12.82 0.85 -11.84
N THR A 30 -12.85 -0.48 -11.81
CA THR A 30 -12.84 -1.28 -10.59
C THR A 30 -11.45 -1.88 -10.41
N VAL A 31 -10.88 -1.73 -9.21
CA VAL A 31 -9.59 -2.31 -8.84
C VAL A 31 -9.84 -3.54 -8.00
N ASP A 32 -9.61 -4.71 -8.58
CA ASP A 32 -9.66 -5.97 -7.84
C ASP A 32 -8.31 -6.24 -7.20
N VAL A 33 -8.31 -6.48 -5.89
CA VAL A 33 -7.11 -6.81 -5.13
C VAL A 33 -7.27 -8.16 -4.46
N GLU A 34 -6.35 -9.07 -4.76
CA GLU A 34 -6.19 -10.34 -4.07
C GLU A 34 -4.97 -10.28 -3.16
N LEU A 35 -5.19 -10.33 -1.85
CA LEU A 35 -4.11 -10.25 -0.88
C LEU A 35 -3.33 -11.56 -0.82
N VAL A 36 -2.05 -11.52 -1.16
CA VAL A 36 -1.13 -12.68 -1.07
C VAL A 36 -0.46 -12.72 0.30
N ARG A 37 0.00 -11.56 0.79
CA ARG A 37 0.72 -11.46 2.07
C ARG A 37 0.49 -10.10 2.73
N PHE A 38 0.28 -10.12 4.04
CA PHE A 38 0.30 -8.92 4.88
C PHE A 38 0.96 -9.21 6.23
N HIS A 39 2.19 -8.72 6.40
CA HIS A 39 2.92 -8.81 7.66
C HIS A 39 3.28 -7.42 8.14
N SER A 40 2.71 -7.02 9.28
CA SER A 40 3.06 -5.79 9.96
C SER A 40 3.82 -6.09 11.25
N LEU A 41 4.70 -5.17 11.65
CA LEU A 41 5.52 -5.38 12.85
C LEU A 41 4.66 -5.42 14.12
N THR A 42 5.03 -6.31 15.04
CA THR A 42 4.50 -6.34 16.41
C THR A 42 4.91 -5.08 17.18
N GLU A 43 4.18 -4.75 18.26
CA GLU A 43 4.56 -3.63 19.14
C GLU A 43 5.99 -3.77 19.66
N ARG A 44 6.38 -4.96 20.14
CA ARG A 44 7.74 -5.23 20.62
C ARG A 44 8.81 -4.93 19.56
N THR A 45 8.56 -5.31 18.30
CA THR A 45 9.49 -5.02 17.20
C THR A 45 9.48 -3.53 16.83
N ARG A 46 8.36 -2.83 16.97
CA ARG A 46 8.30 -1.38 16.78
C ARG A 46 9.12 -0.63 17.83
N PHE A 47 9.19 -1.12 19.06
CA PHE A 47 10.01 -0.51 20.11
C PHE A 47 11.51 -0.88 20.03
N SER A 48 11.91 -1.72 19.07
CA SER A 48 13.32 -2.05 18.78
C SER A 48 13.85 -1.26 17.57
N VAL A 49 14.79 -1.79 16.78
CA VAL A 49 15.40 -1.08 15.63
C VAL A 49 14.44 -0.82 14.46
N GLY A 50 13.28 -1.49 14.43
CA GLY A 50 12.31 -1.42 13.32
C GLY A 50 12.36 -2.67 12.44
N GLY A 51 12.05 -2.52 11.16
CA GLY A 51 11.99 -3.63 10.20
C GLY A 51 11.28 -3.23 8.91
N VAL A 52 10.74 -4.22 8.18
CA VAL A 52 10.00 -4.02 6.93
C VAL A 52 8.57 -4.51 7.11
N HIS A 53 7.61 -3.72 6.64
CA HIS A 53 6.26 -4.19 6.37
C HIS A 53 6.30 -5.02 5.10
N SER A 54 5.87 -6.28 5.16
CA SER A 54 5.80 -7.12 3.97
C SER A 54 4.36 -7.20 3.47
N ILE A 55 4.11 -6.64 2.29
CA ILE A 55 2.79 -6.53 1.68
C ILE A 55 2.90 -6.95 0.22
N THR A 56 2.22 -8.04 -0.14
CA THR A 56 2.19 -8.55 -1.51
C THR A 56 0.74 -8.84 -1.88
N PHE A 57 0.35 -8.42 -3.08
CA PHE A 57 -1.00 -8.63 -3.57
C PHE A 57 -1.02 -8.69 -5.10
N SER A 58 -2.03 -9.35 -5.66
CA SER A 58 -2.31 -9.28 -7.09
C SER A 58 -3.35 -8.20 -7.34
N MET A 59 -3.20 -7.45 -8.43
CA MET A 59 -4.11 -6.39 -8.84
C MET A 59 -4.59 -6.64 -10.27
N THR A 60 -5.89 -6.51 -10.50
CA THR A 60 -6.53 -6.53 -11.83
C THR A 60 -7.37 -5.27 -11.99
N ILE A 61 -7.30 -4.62 -13.16
CA ILE A 61 -8.12 -3.45 -13.46
C ILE A 61 -9.23 -3.85 -14.41
N ARG A 62 -10.47 -3.51 -14.03
CA ARG A 62 -11.66 -3.76 -14.84
C ARG A 62 -12.38 -2.48 -15.18
N ASN A 63 -13.06 -2.47 -16.32
CA ASN A 63 -14.09 -1.48 -16.60
C ASN A 63 -15.22 -1.65 -15.58
N ALA A 64 -15.57 -0.59 -14.86
CA ALA A 64 -16.56 -0.65 -13.79
C ALA A 64 -17.99 -0.88 -14.30
N GLU A 65 -18.28 -0.54 -15.55
CA GLU A 65 -19.60 -0.69 -16.17
C GLU A 65 -19.78 -2.06 -16.84
N THR A 66 -18.76 -2.52 -17.58
CA THR A 66 -18.86 -3.76 -18.39
C THR A 66 -18.25 -4.98 -17.70
N GLY A 67 -17.37 -4.79 -16.71
CA GLY A 67 -16.60 -5.86 -16.09
C GLY A 67 -15.44 -6.40 -16.93
N GLU A 68 -15.21 -5.84 -18.13
CA GLU A 68 -14.10 -6.16 -19.02
C GLU A 68 -12.76 -5.93 -18.31
N ILE A 69 -11.82 -6.88 -18.46
CA ILE A 69 -10.46 -6.72 -17.94
C ILE A 69 -9.71 -5.72 -18.83
N LEU A 70 -9.41 -4.55 -18.27
CA LEU A 70 -8.62 -3.51 -18.92
C LEU A 70 -7.12 -3.76 -18.74
N GLU A 71 -6.73 -4.30 -17.59
CA GLU A 71 -5.37 -4.70 -17.28
C GLU A 71 -5.37 -6.06 -16.61
N GLN A 72 -4.62 -7.00 -17.18
CA GLN A 72 -4.49 -8.36 -16.67
C GLN A 72 -3.84 -8.36 -15.28
N SER A 73 -4.14 -9.43 -14.52
CA SER A 73 -3.63 -9.57 -13.16
C SER A 73 -2.11 -9.54 -13.11
N ARG A 74 -1.55 -8.68 -12.25
CA ARG A 74 -0.12 -8.65 -11.94
C ARG A 74 0.13 -8.54 -10.44
N THR A 75 1.23 -9.11 -9.99
CA THR A 75 1.65 -9.07 -8.59
C THR A 75 2.42 -7.80 -8.29
N LEU A 76 2.04 -7.14 -7.21
CA LEU A 76 2.64 -5.93 -6.69
C LEU A 76 3.30 -6.19 -5.35
N ASN A 77 4.48 -5.60 -5.17
CA ASN A 77 5.17 -5.51 -3.89
C ASN A 77 4.95 -4.11 -3.29
N GLY A 78 4.31 -4.06 -2.13
CA GLY A 78 4.07 -2.84 -1.36
C GLY A 78 4.89 -2.80 -0.07
N ASP A 79 6.08 -3.42 -0.08
CA ASP A 79 6.96 -3.45 1.07
C ASP A 79 7.51 -2.06 1.36
N PHE A 80 7.58 -1.70 2.64
CA PHE A 80 8.20 -0.44 3.04
C PHE A 80 8.79 -0.49 4.44
N ALA A 81 9.74 0.43 4.68
CA ALA A 81 10.43 0.53 5.95
C ALA A 81 9.47 0.94 7.08
N ALA A 82 9.48 0.12 8.13
CA ALA A 82 8.82 0.43 9.38
C ALA A 82 9.72 1.30 10.26
N LEU A 83 9.13 2.22 11.01
CA LEU A 83 9.86 2.94 12.05
C LEU A 83 10.10 2.01 13.25
N GLY A 84 11.26 2.19 13.86
CA GLY A 84 11.65 1.55 15.12
C GLY A 84 11.98 2.56 16.22
N GLY A 85 11.91 2.10 17.46
CA GLY A 85 12.48 2.75 18.64
C GLY A 85 11.94 4.16 18.86
N ARG A 86 12.85 5.13 19.02
CA ARG A 86 12.47 6.53 19.25
C ARG A 86 11.68 7.14 18.10
N ALA A 87 11.96 6.74 16.86
CA ALA A 87 11.24 7.25 15.70
C ALA A 87 9.80 6.71 15.67
N ALA A 88 9.60 5.44 16.03
CA ALA A 88 8.26 4.87 16.15
C ALA A 88 7.44 5.57 17.24
N MET A 89 8.05 5.85 18.40
CA MET A 89 7.39 6.59 19.50
C MET A 89 7.04 8.03 19.11
N ALA A 90 7.97 8.73 18.46
CA ALA A 90 7.73 10.11 18.00
C ALA A 90 6.58 10.16 16.97
N ALA A 91 6.55 9.22 16.03
CA ALA A 91 5.47 9.11 15.06
C ALA A 91 4.13 8.80 15.73
N ASP A 92 4.08 7.87 16.69
CA ASP A 92 2.86 7.56 17.45
C ASP A 92 2.34 8.81 18.19
N ASN A 93 3.23 9.57 18.84
CA ASN A 93 2.87 10.82 19.52
C ASN A 93 2.31 11.90 18.58
N GLN A 94 2.63 11.82 17.28
CA GLN A 94 2.10 12.69 16.22
C GLN A 94 0.85 12.11 15.54
N GLY A 95 0.30 10.99 16.03
CA GLY A 95 -0.82 10.28 15.40
C GLY A 95 -0.44 9.52 14.12
N GLN A 96 0.85 9.45 13.79
CA GLN A 96 1.40 8.74 12.63
C GLN A 96 1.72 7.27 12.95
N GLY A 97 0.75 6.60 13.57
CA GLY A 97 0.85 5.20 13.94
C GLY A 97 0.94 4.26 12.74
N GLN A 98 1.18 2.98 13.01
CA GLN A 98 1.44 1.98 11.96
C GLN A 98 0.33 1.91 10.90
N LYS A 99 -0.96 1.89 11.30
CA LYS A 99 -2.10 1.87 10.36
C LYS A 99 -2.10 3.09 9.43
N VAL A 100 -1.86 4.28 9.98
CA VAL A 100 -1.84 5.54 9.21
C VAL A 100 -0.73 5.50 8.17
N ARG A 101 0.48 5.10 8.58
CA ARG A 101 1.64 5.00 7.67
C ARG A 101 1.46 3.96 6.58
N ILE A 102 0.93 2.77 6.89
CA ILE A 102 0.62 1.75 5.88
C ILE A 102 -0.42 2.28 4.88
N THR A 103 -1.49 2.91 5.37
CA THR A 103 -2.55 3.45 4.50
C THR A 103 -2.02 4.54 3.57
N ALA A 104 -1.23 5.48 4.10
CA ALA A 104 -0.61 6.54 3.30
C ALA A 104 0.36 5.96 2.25
N HIS A 105 1.17 4.97 2.62
CA HIS A 105 2.08 4.30 1.69
C HIS A 105 1.32 3.60 0.55
N LEU A 106 0.30 2.81 0.88
CA LEU A 106 -0.50 2.12 -0.13
C LEU A 106 -1.30 3.09 -1.00
N THR A 107 -1.77 4.22 -0.45
CA THR A 107 -2.41 5.28 -1.24
C THR A 107 -1.48 5.78 -2.34
N ASN A 108 -0.23 6.09 -1.99
CA ASN A 108 0.76 6.53 -2.97
C ASN A 108 1.13 5.43 -3.98
N LEU A 109 1.22 4.17 -3.53
CA LEU A 109 1.45 3.04 -4.42
C LEU A 109 0.32 2.92 -5.45
N PHE A 110 -0.94 2.83 -5.00
CA PHE A 110 -2.09 2.73 -5.92
C PHE A 110 -2.17 3.92 -6.87
N PHE A 111 -1.93 5.15 -6.39
CA PHE A 111 -1.91 6.32 -7.27
C PHE A 111 -0.87 6.16 -8.39
N ARG A 112 0.35 5.71 -8.06
CA ARG A 112 1.40 5.49 -9.06
C ARG A 112 1.04 4.39 -10.05
N GLU A 113 0.56 3.25 -9.55
CA GLU A 113 0.21 2.12 -10.39
C GLU A 113 -0.95 2.44 -11.34
N LEU A 114 -1.95 3.19 -10.88
CA LEU A 114 -3.13 3.54 -11.67
C LEU A 114 -2.91 4.71 -12.65
N THR A 115 -1.87 5.52 -12.44
CA THR A 115 -1.51 6.63 -13.34
C THR A 115 -0.40 6.28 -14.32
N GLY A 116 0.22 5.09 -14.17
CA GLY A 116 1.40 4.72 -14.94
C GLY A 116 2.64 5.56 -14.60
N LEU A 117 2.64 6.26 -13.45
CA LEU A 117 3.78 7.04 -12.99
C LEU A 117 4.90 6.12 -12.51
N GLU A 118 5.81 5.78 -13.42
CA GLU A 118 7.11 5.22 -13.08
C GLU A 118 7.98 6.31 -12.42
N LEU A 119 8.14 6.25 -11.09
CA LEU A 119 9.33 6.85 -10.51
C LEU A 119 10.49 5.95 -10.91
N GLN A 120 11.46 6.52 -11.63
CA GLN A 120 12.80 5.95 -11.71
C GLN A 120 13.27 5.72 -10.27
N THR A 121 13.12 4.50 -9.74
CA THR A 121 13.94 4.06 -8.63
C THR A 121 15.34 4.02 -9.19
N ASN A 122 16.07 5.12 -8.99
CA ASN A 122 17.51 5.17 -9.15
C ASN A 122 18.10 4.08 -8.24
N ASN A 123 18.20 2.86 -8.76
CA ASN A 123 19.27 1.95 -8.40
C ASN A 123 20.54 2.50 -9.06
N ALA A 124 20.93 3.70 -8.62
CA ALA A 124 22.28 4.19 -8.82
C ALA A 124 23.18 3.32 -7.95
N GLN A 125 23.96 2.48 -8.64
CA GLN A 125 25.32 2.10 -8.27
C GLN A 125 25.54 1.44 -6.89
N ALA A 126 25.58 0.11 -6.89
CA ALA A 126 26.75 -0.60 -6.38
C ALA A 126 27.26 -1.42 -7.57
N GLY A 127 28.29 -0.96 -8.29
CA GLY A 127 29.63 -0.81 -7.77
C GLY A 127 30.35 -2.14 -8.02
N THR A 128 31.23 -2.11 -9.02
CA THR A 128 32.16 -3.16 -9.46
C THR A 128 32.80 -3.97 -8.35
#